data_AF-A0A434M0E3-F1
#
_entry.id   AF-A0A434M0E3-F1
#
_cell.length_a   1.000
_cell.length_b   1.000
_cell.length_c   1.000
_cell.angle_alpha   90.00
_cell.angle_beta   90.00
_cell.angle_gamma   90.00
#
_symmetry.space_group_name_H-M   'P 1'
#
loop_
_entity.id
_entity.type
_entity.pdbx_description
1 polymer ?
#
loop_
_entity_poly.entity_id
_entity_poly.type
_entity_poly.pdbx_seq_one_letter_code
_entity_poly.pdbx_strand_id
1 'polypeptide(L)'
;MTHPSTPFVGVRRMPKDEGSSNAAKELVRLHREWTLEIARQIDLTPTQIARQAGLAPTTLSRLVADPDHQHALSSTTIDKIVRKFGVSPPISPDYKAFREAVEQTVAALHRRSALQLASPSDVARAVVELADWLSKAGNGKAEQFEGVVSFEVERLKTKRST
;
A
#
# COMPACT_ATOMS: atom_id res chain seq x y z
N MET A 1 -41.58 42.01 -18.37
CA MET A 1 -40.81 41.26 -17.36
C MET A 1 -40.03 40.18 -18.09
N THR A 2 -38.76 40.46 -18.39
CA THR A 2 -37.86 39.59 -19.16
C THR A 2 -36.82 39.02 -18.19
N HIS A 3 -36.87 37.71 -17.94
CA HIS A 3 -35.82 37.02 -17.18
C HIS A 3 -34.67 36.65 -18.13
N PRO A 4 -33.40 36.93 -17.79
CA PRO A 4 -32.26 36.46 -18.55
C PRO A 4 -31.95 34.99 -18.22
N SER A 5 -31.96 34.13 -19.25
CA SER A 5 -31.46 32.75 -19.20
C SER A 5 -29.94 32.75 -19.02
N THR A 6 -29.46 32.18 -17.92
CA THR A 6 -28.04 31.92 -17.68
C THR A 6 -27.62 30.63 -18.39
N PRO A 7 -26.48 30.59 -19.12
CA PRO A 7 -26.00 29.35 -19.72
C PRO A 7 -25.34 28.45 -18.68
N PHE A 8 -25.67 27.17 -18.73
CA PHE A 8 -25.11 26.10 -17.90
C PHE A 8 -23.63 25.90 -18.26
N VAL A 9 -22.72 26.24 -17.34
CA VAL A 9 -21.28 26.03 -17.48
C VAL A 9 -21.01 24.52 -17.44
N GLY A 10 -20.59 23.96 -18.58
CA GLY A 10 -20.19 22.57 -18.69
C GLY A 10 -19.08 22.24 -17.70
N VAL A 11 -19.34 21.25 -16.84
CA VAL A 11 -18.34 20.69 -15.92
C VAL A 11 -17.23 20.07 -16.77
N ARG A 12 -16.08 20.74 -16.84
CA ARG A 12 -14.86 20.22 -17.44
C ARG A 12 -14.47 18.96 -16.65
N ARG A 13 -14.61 17.77 -17.25
CA ARG A 13 -14.02 16.53 -16.71
C ARG A 13 -12.53 16.79 -16.50
N MET A 14 -12.09 16.85 -15.25
CA MET A 14 -10.65 16.88 -14.95
C MET A 14 -10.03 15.57 -15.46
N PRO A 15 -8.82 15.62 -16.05
CA PRO A 15 -8.11 14.43 -16.48
C PRO A 15 -7.89 13.52 -15.27
N LYS A 16 -8.33 12.28 -15.40
CA LYS A 16 -8.19 11.24 -14.38
C LYS A 16 -6.71 11.00 -14.14
N ASP A 17 -6.26 11.25 -12.91
CA ASP A 17 -4.90 11.08 -12.42
C ASP A 17 -4.23 9.82 -13.00
N GLU A 18 -3.28 10.00 -13.93
CA GLU A 18 -2.61 8.89 -14.63
C GLU A 18 -1.82 8.01 -13.64
N GLY A 19 -1.33 8.59 -12.54
CA GLY A 19 -0.65 7.87 -11.47
C GLY A 19 -1.56 6.87 -10.73
N SER A 20 -2.82 7.23 -10.49
CA SER A 20 -3.79 6.34 -9.83
C SER A 20 -4.14 5.12 -10.70
N SER A 21 -4.18 5.31 -12.03
CA SER A 21 -4.47 4.22 -12.96
C SER A 21 -3.35 3.19 -13.05
N ASN A 22 -2.08 3.60 -12.90
CA ASN A 22 -0.95 2.68 -12.95
C ASN A 22 -0.84 1.83 -11.68
N ALA A 23 -1.04 2.44 -10.50
CA ALA A 23 -1.06 1.72 -9.23
C ALA A 23 -2.18 0.66 -9.18
N ALA A 24 -3.37 0.99 -9.70
CA ALA A 24 -4.49 0.05 -9.77
C ALA A 24 -4.19 -1.15 -10.70
N LYS A 25 -3.60 -0.91 -11.87
CA LYS A 25 -3.19 -1.98 -12.79
C LYS A 25 -2.12 -2.88 -12.18
N GLU A 26 -1.17 -2.28 -11.49
CA GLU A 26 -0.11 -3.02 -10.80
C GLU A 26 -0.67 -3.90 -9.68
N LEU A 27 -1.64 -3.38 -8.91
CA LEU A 27 -2.32 -4.17 -7.88
C LEU A 27 -3.08 -5.36 -8.46
N VAL A 28 -3.77 -5.18 -9.60
CA VAL A 28 -4.42 -6.28 -10.31
C VAL A 28 -3.39 -7.33 -10.76
N ARG A 29 -2.28 -6.89 -11.35
CA ARG A 29 -1.19 -7.77 -11.79
C ARG A 29 -0.67 -8.60 -10.62
N LEU A 30 -0.39 -7.97 -9.48
CA LEU A 30 0.06 -8.66 -8.26
C LEU A 30 -0.96 -9.67 -7.73
N HIS A 31 -2.25 -9.33 -7.75
CA HIS A 31 -3.30 -10.27 -7.35
C HIS A 31 -3.42 -11.48 -8.29
N ARG A 32 -3.21 -11.27 -9.60
CA ARG A 32 -3.16 -12.36 -10.57
C ARG A 32 -1.99 -13.29 -10.30
N GLU A 33 -0.79 -12.73 -10.15
CA GLU A 33 0.43 -13.50 -9.90
C GLU A 33 0.33 -14.28 -8.60
N TRP A 34 -0.18 -13.65 -7.54
CA TRP A 34 -0.47 -14.31 -6.28
C TRP A 34 -1.45 -15.47 -6.43
N THR A 35 -2.54 -15.30 -7.20
CA THR A 35 -3.52 -16.36 -7.45
C THR A 35 -2.88 -17.56 -8.18
N LEU A 36 -2.04 -17.28 -9.19
CA LEU A 36 -1.32 -18.30 -9.95
C LEU A 36 -0.29 -19.03 -9.08
N GLU A 37 0.42 -18.30 -8.23
CA GLU A 37 1.41 -18.88 -7.34
C GLU A 37 0.77 -19.78 -6.28
N ILE A 38 -0.36 -19.37 -5.69
CA ILE A 38 -1.13 -20.24 -4.80
C ILE A 38 -1.55 -21.51 -5.54
N ALA A 39 -2.15 -21.37 -6.73
CA ALA A 39 -2.58 -22.51 -7.55
C ALA A 39 -1.45 -23.52 -7.78
N ARG A 40 -0.24 -23.03 -8.03
CA ARG A 40 0.97 -23.85 -8.18
C ARG A 40 1.42 -24.51 -6.87
N GLN A 41 1.35 -23.80 -5.74
CA GLN A 41 1.81 -24.29 -4.44
C GLN A 41 0.92 -25.39 -3.86
N ILE A 42 -0.39 -25.28 -4.03
CA ILE A 42 -1.37 -26.20 -3.43
C ILE A 42 -2.01 -27.18 -4.43
N ASP A 43 -1.53 -27.16 -5.68
CA ASP A 43 -1.99 -28.00 -6.79
C ASP A 43 -3.51 -27.93 -7.02
N LEU A 44 -4.05 -26.72 -7.05
CA LEU A 44 -5.47 -26.46 -7.31
C LEU A 44 -5.63 -25.43 -8.41
N THR A 45 -6.65 -25.62 -9.26
CA THR A 45 -7.04 -24.59 -10.23
C THR A 45 -7.62 -23.35 -9.53
N PRO A 46 -7.54 -22.14 -10.13
CA PRO A 46 -8.16 -20.94 -9.57
C PRO A 46 -9.66 -21.11 -9.26
N THR A 47 -10.37 -21.88 -10.06
CA THR A 47 -11.78 -22.21 -9.83
C THR A 47 -12.00 -23.09 -8.59
N GLN A 48 -11.13 -24.08 -8.36
CA GLN A 48 -11.18 -24.92 -7.15
C GLN A 48 -10.84 -24.10 -5.90
N ILE A 49 -9.83 -23.23 -5.98
CA ILE A 49 -9.48 -22.29 -4.89
C ILE A 49 -10.68 -21.43 -4.53
N ALA A 50 -11.32 -20.82 -5.53
CA ALA A 50 -12.48 -19.98 -5.31
C ALA A 50 -13.62 -20.74 -4.61
N ARG A 51 -13.95 -21.94 -5.12
CA ARG A 51 -15.00 -22.79 -4.51
C ARG A 51 -14.70 -23.14 -3.06
N GLN A 52 -13.48 -23.61 -2.78
CA GLN A 52 -13.08 -24.04 -1.45
C GLN A 52 -12.99 -22.88 -0.44
N ALA A 53 -12.70 -21.66 -0.91
CA ALA A 53 -12.73 -20.43 -0.10
C ALA A 53 -14.13 -19.82 0.07
N GLY A 54 -15.19 -20.46 -0.44
CA GLY A 54 -16.56 -19.92 -0.38
C GLY A 54 -16.74 -18.65 -1.22
N LEU A 55 -16.10 -18.62 -2.40
CA LEU A 55 -16.21 -17.59 -3.42
C LEU A 55 -16.91 -18.14 -4.66
N ALA A 56 -17.41 -17.26 -5.52
CA ALA A 56 -17.95 -17.68 -6.81
C ALA A 56 -16.83 -18.30 -7.67
N PRO A 57 -17.08 -19.43 -8.37
CA PRO A 57 -16.09 -20.11 -9.22
C PRO A 57 -15.37 -19.20 -10.22
N THR A 58 -16.07 -18.15 -10.66
CA THR A 58 -15.62 -17.20 -11.67
C THR A 58 -14.76 -16.06 -11.12
N THR A 59 -14.74 -15.84 -9.80
CA THR A 59 -14.03 -14.71 -9.19
C THR A 59 -12.54 -14.73 -9.51
N LEU A 60 -11.89 -15.87 -9.30
CA LEU A 60 -10.45 -16.02 -9.57
C LEU A 60 -10.15 -16.38 -11.02
N SER A 61 -11.03 -17.16 -11.67
CA SER A 61 -10.79 -17.55 -13.06
C SER A 61 -10.86 -16.35 -14.01
N ARG A 62 -11.75 -15.37 -13.76
CA ARG A 62 -11.79 -14.12 -14.55
C ARG A 62 -10.54 -13.28 -14.35
N LEU A 63 -10.11 -13.10 -13.09
CA LEU A 63 -8.88 -12.36 -12.78
C LEU A 63 -7.66 -12.95 -13.49
N VAL A 64 -7.57 -14.29 -13.55
CA VAL A 64 -6.43 -14.98 -14.16
C VAL A 64 -6.50 -15.02 -15.68
N ALA A 65 -7.70 -15.26 -16.25
CA ALA A 65 -7.87 -15.46 -17.69
C ALA A 65 -7.84 -14.17 -18.52
N ASP A 66 -8.21 -13.03 -17.94
CA ASP A 66 -8.34 -11.75 -18.65
C ASP A 66 -7.22 -10.79 -18.24
N PRO A 67 -6.14 -10.60 -19.04
CA PRO A 67 -5.03 -9.67 -18.77
C PRO A 67 -5.47 -8.24 -18.42
N ASP A 68 -6.58 -7.79 -19.01
CA ASP A 68 -7.09 -6.43 -18.91
C ASP A 68 -8.17 -6.26 -17.83
N HIS A 69 -8.32 -7.27 -16.95
CA HIS A 69 -9.27 -7.22 -15.86
C HIS A 69 -9.08 -5.96 -15.00
N GLN A 70 -10.13 -5.16 -14.83
CA GLN A 70 -9.99 -3.83 -14.21
C GLN A 70 -10.04 -3.82 -12.68
N HIS A 71 -10.41 -4.95 -12.05
CA HIS A 71 -10.73 -4.98 -10.64
C HIS A 71 -9.76 -5.83 -9.83
N ALA A 72 -9.17 -5.23 -8.81
CA ALA A 72 -8.41 -5.93 -7.80
C ALA A 72 -9.33 -6.78 -6.91
N LEU A 73 -8.80 -7.85 -6.32
CA LEU A 73 -9.51 -8.59 -5.28
C LEU A 73 -9.80 -7.69 -4.08
N SER A 74 -10.99 -7.84 -3.50
CA SER A 74 -11.33 -7.17 -2.25
C SER A 74 -10.56 -7.77 -1.07
N SER A 75 -10.39 -6.99 0.00
CA SER A 75 -9.80 -7.47 1.26
C SER A 75 -10.54 -8.69 1.82
N THR A 76 -11.86 -8.71 1.75
CA THR A 76 -12.69 -9.85 2.15
C THR A 76 -12.40 -11.10 1.31
N THR A 77 -12.14 -10.94 0.01
CA THR A 77 -11.77 -12.06 -0.87
C THR A 77 -10.40 -12.61 -0.49
N ILE A 78 -9.43 -11.73 -0.25
CA ILE A 78 -8.08 -12.09 0.19
C ILE A 78 -8.15 -12.83 1.54
N ASP A 79 -8.86 -12.29 2.53
CA ASP A 79 -9.02 -12.89 3.87
C ASP A 79 -9.62 -14.30 3.80
N LYS A 80 -10.65 -14.52 2.96
CA LYS A 80 -11.23 -15.86 2.74
C LYS A 80 -10.20 -16.87 2.22
N ILE A 81 -9.35 -16.46 1.28
CA ILE A 81 -8.31 -17.32 0.71
C ILE A 81 -7.23 -17.59 1.77
N VAL A 82 -6.75 -16.56 2.45
CA VAL A 82 -5.72 -16.66 3.50
C VAL A 82 -6.18 -17.61 4.62
N ARG A 83 -7.41 -17.44 5.13
CA ARG A 83 -7.94 -18.31 6.18
C ARG A 83 -8.11 -19.76 5.74
N LYS A 84 -8.47 -19.99 4.48
CA LYS A 84 -8.72 -21.35 3.96
C LYS A 84 -7.44 -22.12 3.69
N PHE A 85 -6.40 -21.44 3.18
CA PHE A 85 -5.20 -22.09 2.67
C PHE A 85 -3.92 -21.78 3.47
N GLY A 86 -3.98 -20.88 4.45
CA GLY A 86 -2.81 -20.51 5.28
C GLY A 86 -1.70 -19.79 4.49
N VAL A 87 -2.04 -19.20 3.34
CA VAL A 87 -1.10 -18.51 2.46
C VAL A 87 -0.93 -17.06 2.87
N SER A 88 0.25 -16.48 2.63
CA SER A 88 0.46 -15.05 2.86
C SER A 88 -0.29 -14.22 1.81
N PRO A 89 -0.92 -13.10 2.19
CA PRO A 89 -1.60 -12.21 1.25
C PRO A 89 -0.60 -11.56 0.28
N PRO A 90 -1.07 -11.08 -0.88
CA PRO A 90 -0.22 -10.35 -1.80
C PRO A 90 0.27 -9.05 -1.15
N ILE A 91 1.56 -8.78 -1.21
CA ILE A 91 2.15 -7.53 -0.73
C ILE A 91 1.73 -6.41 -1.69
N SER A 92 0.97 -5.43 -1.22
CA SER A 92 0.66 -4.26 -2.03
C SER A 92 1.93 -3.44 -2.28
N PRO A 93 2.03 -2.72 -3.43
CA PRO A 93 3.15 -1.81 -3.68
C PRO A 93 3.36 -0.80 -2.55
N ASP A 94 2.26 -0.30 -1.97
CA ASP A 94 2.27 0.63 -0.84
C ASP A 94 2.89 -0.01 0.41
N TYR A 95 2.60 -1.28 0.68
CA TYR A 95 3.20 -2.00 1.81
C TYR A 95 4.69 -2.25 1.58
N LYS A 96 5.12 -2.53 0.34
CA LYS A 96 6.54 -2.67 0.01
C LYS A 96 7.28 -1.35 0.22
N ALA A 97 6.74 -0.24 -0.29
CA ALA A 97 7.31 1.09 -0.12
C ALA A 97 7.37 1.48 1.37
N PHE A 98 6.32 1.19 2.14
CA PHE A 98 6.32 1.40 3.58
C PHE A 98 7.38 0.57 4.31
N ARG A 99 7.54 -0.71 3.96
CA ARG A 99 8.57 -1.57 4.55
C ARG A 99 9.98 -1.04 4.27
N GLU A 100 10.27 -0.67 3.02
CA GLU A 100 11.56 -0.07 2.64
C GLU A 100 11.79 1.24 3.40
N ALA A 101 10.73 2.05 3.58
CA ALA A 101 10.79 3.29 4.36
C ALA A 101 11.06 3.06 5.86
N VAL A 102 10.49 2.00 6.45
CA VAL A 102 10.80 1.59 7.84
C VAL A 102 12.28 1.22 7.96
N GLU A 103 12.79 0.39 7.05
CA GLU A 103 14.19 -0.03 7.06
C GLU A 103 15.15 1.16 6.96
N GLN A 104 14.87 2.11 6.06
CA GLN A 104 15.64 3.34 5.90
C GLN A 104 15.58 4.24 7.15
N THR A 105 14.39 4.36 7.75
CA THR A 105 14.17 5.15 8.97
C THR A 105 14.94 4.59 10.16
N VAL A 106 14.85 3.28 10.39
CA VAL A 106 15.60 2.61 11.47
C VAL A 106 17.11 2.79 11.27
N ALA A 107 17.61 2.60 10.03
CA ALA A 107 19.01 2.81 9.73
C ALA A 107 19.46 4.26 9.98
N ALA A 108 18.65 5.24 9.59
CA ALA A 108 18.95 6.65 9.78
C ALA A 108 18.95 7.07 11.26
N LEU A 109 18.03 6.54 12.06
CA LEU A 109 18.01 6.76 13.51
C LEU A 109 19.17 6.04 14.20
N HIS A 110 19.51 4.82 13.78
CA HIS A 110 20.64 4.07 14.33
C HIS A 110 21.98 4.79 14.10
N ARG A 111 22.24 5.31 12.89
CA ARG A 111 23.45 6.08 12.57
C ARG A 111 23.66 7.30 13.47
N ARG A 112 22.58 7.85 14.03
CA ARG A 112 22.57 9.00 14.93
C ARG A 112 22.47 8.62 16.41
N SER A 113 22.57 7.33 16.73
CA SER A 113 22.33 6.79 18.07
C SER A 113 20.96 7.18 18.66
N ALA A 114 19.99 7.50 17.80
CA ALA A 114 18.70 8.05 18.20
C ALA A 114 17.73 7.02 18.78
N LEU A 115 17.95 5.73 18.48
CA LEU A 115 17.13 4.62 19.00
C LEU A 115 17.21 4.49 20.53
N GLN A 116 18.25 5.03 21.16
CA GLN A 116 18.46 5.00 22.61
C GLN A 116 18.06 6.32 23.29
N LEU A 117 17.55 7.29 22.53
CA LEU A 117 17.28 8.63 23.06
C LEU A 117 15.92 8.74 23.74
N ALA A 118 14.99 7.82 23.57
CA ALA A 118 13.67 7.87 24.21
C ALA A 118 13.20 6.47 24.61
N SER A 119 11.99 6.39 25.17
CA SER A 119 11.36 5.10 25.45
C SER A 119 11.18 4.28 24.16
N PRO A 120 11.22 2.94 24.22
CA PRO A 120 10.98 2.09 23.05
C PRO A 120 9.67 2.42 22.31
N SER A 121 8.62 2.78 23.06
CA SER A 121 7.32 3.17 22.50
C SER A 121 7.37 4.49 21.73
N ASP A 122 8.12 5.48 22.20
CA ASP A 122 8.29 6.75 21.50
C ASP A 122 9.14 6.59 20.24
N VAL A 123 10.20 5.78 20.32
CA VAL A 123 11.04 5.45 19.17
C VAL A 123 10.22 4.70 18.11
N ALA A 124 9.41 3.71 18.52
CA ALA A 124 8.54 2.98 17.61
C ALA A 124 7.54 3.91 16.90
N ARG A 125 6.96 4.86 17.64
CA ARG A 125 6.05 5.87 17.05
C ARG A 125 6.77 6.75 16.04
N ALA A 126 7.96 7.27 16.37
CA ALA A 126 8.77 8.08 15.46
C ALA A 126 9.14 7.30 14.18
N VAL A 127 9.48 6.02 14.32
CA VAL A 127 9.79 5.15 13.16
C VAL A 127 8.58 5.03 12.23
N VAL A 128 7.39 4.78 12.79
CA VAL A 128 6.16 4.67 11.99
C VAL A 128 5.79 5.99 11.32
N GLU A 129 5.87 7.11 12.02
CA GLU A 129 5.57 8.46 11.49
C GLU A 129 6.53 8.82 10.33
N LEU A 130 7.83 8.59 10.51
CA LEU A 130 8.84 8.85 9.48
C LEU A 130 8.71 7.92 8.27
N ALA A 131 8.42 6.64 8.52
CA ALA A 131 8.24 5.66 7.44
C ALA A 131 6.97 5.95 6.61
N ASP A 132 5.86 6.33 7.25
CA ASP A 132 4.63 6.72 6.56
C ASP A 132 4.83 7.98 5.71
N TRP A 133 5.57 8.96 6.24
CA TRP A 133 5.96 10.15 5.48
C TRP A 133 6.82 9.79 4.28
N LEU A 134 7.88 8.99 4.48
CA LEU A 134 8.83 8.63 3.43
C LEU A 134 8.18 7.77 2.35
N SER A 135 7.29 6.83 2.70
CA SER A 135 6.57 6.01 1.74
C SER A 135 5.62 6.82 0.85
N LYS A 136 5.10 7.95 1.36
CA LYS A 136 4.24 8.88 0.59
C LYS A 136 5.04 9.91 -0.21
N ALA A 137 6.25 10.25 0.24
CA ALA A 137 7.08 11.28 -0.38
C ALA A 137 7.69 10.85 -1.75
N GLY A 138 7.84 9.55 -1.98
CA GLY A 138 8.46 8.98 -3.19
C GLY A 138 9.98 9.19 -3.29
N ASN A 139 10.63 8.52 -4.24
CA ASN A 139 12.10 8.43 -4.34
C ASN A 139 12.86 9.76 -4.56
N GLY A 140 12.17 10.86 -4.89
CA GLY A 140 12.79 12.13 -5.28
C GLY A 140 13.20 13.07 -4.13
N LYS A 141 13.08 12.65 -2.86
CA LYS A 141 13.18 13.54 -1.69
C LYS A 141 14.22 13.14 -0.65
N ALA A 142 15.29 12.45 -1.06
CA ALA A 142 16.35 12.00 -0.16
C ALA A 142 16.96 13.14 0.69
N GLU A 143 17.15 14.33 0.12
CA GLU A 143 17.66 15.50 0.86
C GLU A 143 16.66 16.02 1.91
N GLN A 144 15.36 15.93 1.63
CA GLN A 144 14.32 16.31 2.59
C GLN A 144 14.23 15.30 3.73
N PHE A 145 14.48 14.02 3.45
CA PHE A 145 14.44 12.96 4.45
C PHE A 145 15.46 13.18 5.57
N GLU A 146 16.72 13.53 5.24
CA GLU A 146 17.73 13.76 6.27
C GLU A 146 17.42 14.97 7.17
N GLY A 147 16.77 16.00 6.62
CA GLY A 147 16.26 17.13 7.41
C GLY A 147 15.14 16.73 8.38
N VAL A 148 14.18 15.93 7.90
CA VAL A 148 13.05 15.44 8.71
C VAL A 148 13.54 14.49 9.81
N VAL A 149 14.48 13.59 9.50
CA VAL A 149 15.09 12.72 10.53
C VAL A 149 15.81 13.56 11.58
N SER A 150 16.56 14.60 11.18
CA SER A 150 17.28 15.45 12.14
C SER A 150 16.33 16.18 13.10
N PHE A 151 15.18 16.67 12.60
CA PHE A 151 14.13 17.24 13.43
C PHE A 151 13.56 16.23 14.44
N GLU A 152 13.26 15.02 14.00
CA GLU A 152 12.68 13.99 14.87
C GLU A 152 13.67 13.54 15.96
N VAL A 153 14.97 13.50 15.66
CA VAL A 153 16.01 13.24 16.67
C VAL A 153 16.00 14.28 17.78
N GLU A 154 15.86 15.57 17.47
CA GLU A 154 15.76 16.63 18.49
C GLU A 154 14.48 16.50 19.34
N ARG A 155 13.36 16.11 18.72
CA ARG A 155 12.11 15.82 19.43
C ARG A 155 12.28 14.64 20.41
N LEU A 156 12.97 13.58 20.01
CA LEU A 156 13.27 12.43 20.88
C LEU A 156 14.17 12.80 22.05
N LYS A 157 15.19 13.65 21.84
CA LYS A 157 16.05 14.16 22.94
C LYS A 157 15.24 14.90 23.99
N THR A 158 14.27 15.70 23.56
CA THR A 158 13.44 16.52 24.45
C THR A 158 12.56 15.63 25.35
N LYS A 159 11.98 14.56 24.80
CA LYS A 159 11.14 13.60 25.55
C LYS A 159 11.88 12.80 26.62
N ARG A 160 13.21 12.64 26.52
CA ARG A 160 14.03 12.00 27.57
C ARG A 160 14.21 12.88 28.80
N SER A 161 14.09 14.19 28.61
CA SER A 161 14.38 15.19 29.63
C SER A 161 13.17 15.53 30.51
N THR A 162 12.02 14.90 30.21
CA THR A 162 10.74 14.95 30.95
C THR A 162 10.43 13.59 31.52
#